data_AF-A0A7C4GX51-F1
#
_entry.id   AF-A0A7C4GX51-F1
#
_cell.length_a   1.000
_cell.length_b   1.000
_cell.length_c   1.000
_cell.angle_alpha   90.00
_cell.angle_beta   90.00
_cell.angle_gamma   90.00
#
_symmetry.space_group_name_H-M   'P 1'
#
loop_
_entity.id
_entity.type
_entity.pdbx_description
1 polymer ?
#
loop_
_entity_poly.entity_id
_entity_poly.type
_entity_poly.pdbx_seq_one_letter_code
_entity_poly.pdbx_strand_id
1 'polypeptide(L)'
;MSYPTYPSGYWYPNDFAEPVTWLPVVFAYSIMVSGAAMLFLAYIAYLLNRFKEVIPHMLVVGLSLFLVILLGPLADLRAPDNAWRMMVSPRILPTDANPGFSVMAFQGSITWPLVTLISIAFTLLYFSYPLYVRYRETGNPLYRILSLGISSEKSYAALEKPLKILALVGSIILVTWLVYPATLFMQTYNFVWINSMLLPIIFFTEYLLIDISIIVLLLWIIGAAKPWLNAIRSLSTIIAIASASAIVALTLQTGIWFLKFGGSPYYSSFTHLYSLITIAVALYIIALVLSLLSNRYIPLSIIASIAGIAGVIINRWNFIVKAQEIPRTGLGVVEVPIPPIEYAMIIGLFSLGIFLIIVLSSIFPLSIGVKRGEGP
;
A
#
# COMPACT_ATOMS: atom_id res chain seq x y z
N MET A 1 -30.38 13.76 -13.01
CA MET A 1 -29.24 13.90 -13.95
C MET A 1 -29.43 12.87 -15.04
N SER A 2 -29.61 13.32 -16.28
CA SER A 2 -29.81 12.46 -17.45
C SER A 2 -28.46 11.94 -17.94
N TYR A 3 -28.34 10.61 -18.03
CA TYR A 3 -27.18 9.92 -18.62
C TYR A 3 -27.02 10.29 -20.10
N PRO A 4 -25.79 10.27 -20.67
CA PRO A 4 -25.59 10.45 -22.09
C PRO A 4 -26.29 9.32 -22.87
N THR A 5 -27.15 9.71 -23.82
CA THR A 5 -27.78 8.82 -24.80
C THR A 5 -26.74 8.30 -25.79
N TYR A 6 -26.78 6.97 -26.01
CA TYR A 6 -25.90 6.21 -26.90
C TYR A 6 -25.91 6.72 -28.36
N PRO A 7 -24.77 6.74 -29.07
CA PRO A 7 -24.76 6.88 -30.52
C PRO A 7 -25.25 5.59 -31.19
N SER A 8 -25.98 5.76 -32.29
CA SER A 8 -26.57 4.70 -33.11
C SER A 8 -25.52 3.73 -33.68
N GLY A 9 -25.56 2.48 -33.21
CA GLY A 9 -24.87 1.31 -33.78
C GLY A 9 -25.18 0.07 -32.94
N TYR A 10 -25.31 -1.11 -33.57
CA TYR A 10 -25.56 -2.37 -32.86
C TYR A 10 -24.31 -2.80 -32.07
N TRP A 11 -24.31 -2.56 -30.75
CA TRP A 11 -23.33 -3.12 -29.81
C TRP A 11 -24.05 -4.16 -28.96
N TYR A 12 -23.43 -5.33 -28.76
CA TYR A 12 -24.04 -6.43 -28.01
C TYR A 12 -24.30 -6.00 -26.55
N PRO A 13 -25.49 -6.26 -25.99
CA PRO A 13 -25.86 -5.89 -24.61
C PRO A 13 -24.93 -6.44 -23.51
N ASN A 14 -24.14 -7.45 -23.84
CA ASN A 14 -23.17 -8.15 -22.99
C ASN A 14 -21.76 -7.55 -23.03
N ASP A 15 -21.49 -6.56 -23.88
CA ASP A 15 -20.19 -5.88 -23.95
C ASP A 15 -20.09 -4.63 -23.05
N PHE A 16 -21.22 -4.02 -22.65
CA PHE A 16 -21.23 -2.79 -21.85
C PHE A 16 -22.47 -2.63 -20.96
N ALA A 17 -22.75 -3.56 -20.04
CA ALA A 17 -23.64 -3.19 -18.95
C ALA A 17 -23.02 -2.05 -18.13
N GLU A 18 -21.69 -2.11 -17.85
CA GLU A 18 -20.87 -0.99 -17.42
C GLU A 18 -19.40 -1.16 -17.88
N PRO A 19 -18.81 -0.19 -18.62
CA PRO A 19 -17.42 -0.24 -19.07
C PRO A 19 -16.41 -0.30 -17.92
N VAL A 20 -16.77 0.32 -16.80
CA VAL A 20 -15.90 0.52 -15.64
C VAL A 20 -16.38 -0.40 -14.53
N THR A 21 -15.50 -1.31 -14.11
CA THR A 21 -15.77 -2.18 -12.97
C THR A 21 -15.48 -1.46 -11.65
N TRP A 22 -14.49 -0.57 -11.66
CA TRP A 22 -14.00 0.18 -10.50
C TRP A 22 -13.72 1.63 -10.90
N LEU A 23 -14.23 2.60 -10.15
CA LEU A 23 -13.90 4.00 -10.37
C LEU A 23 -12.39 4.23 -10.19
N PRO A 24 -11.80 5.24 -10.88
CA PRO A 24 -10.37 5.55 -10.75
C PRO A 24 -9.92 5.81 -9.31
N VAL A 25 -10.82 6.17 -8.38
CA VAL A 25 -10.51 6.25 -6.94
C VAL A 25 -9.89 4.97 -6.36
N VAL A 26 -10.16 3.80 -6.96
CA VAL A 26 -9.57 2.51 -6.57
C VAL A 26 -8.06 2.44 -6.84
N PHE A 27 -7.54 3.27 -7.74
CA PHE A 27 -6.10 3.46 -7.87
C PHE A 27 -5.49 4.03 -6.58
N ALA A 28 -6.09 5.08 -6.02
CA ALA A 28 -5.63 5.67 -4.76
C ALA A 28 -5.72 4.65 -3.62
N TYR A 29 -6.83 3.92 -3.55
CA TYR A 29 -7.01 2.81 -2.61
C TYR A 29 -5.88 1.80 -2.69
N SER A 30 -5.55 1.34 -3.90
CA SER A 30 -4.49 0.36 -4.10
C SER A 30 -3.15 0.87 -3.59
N ILE A 31 -2.86 2.17 -3.72
CA ILE A 31 -1.64 2.76 -3.17
C ILE A 31 -1.73 2.89 -1.65
N MET A 32 -2.88 3.26 -1.08
CA MET A 32 -3.07 3.34 0.38
C MET A 32 -2.89 2.01 1.10
N VAL A 33 -3.05 0.87 0.40
CA VAL A 33 -2.71 -0.47 0.92
C VAL A 33 -1.23 -0.57 1.31
N SER A 34 -0.37 0.31 0.79
CA SER A 34 1.01 0.43 1.25
C SER A 34 1.10 0.79 2.75
N GLY A 35 0.06 1.38 3.36
CA GLY A 35 -0.02 1.52 4.82
C GLY A 35 0.05 0.18 5.57
N ALA A 36 -0.61 -0.86 5.05
CA ALA A 36 -0.55 -2.21 5.60
C ALA A 36 0.84 -2.82 5.43
N ALA A 37 1.46 -2.62 4.26
CA ALA A 37 2.81 -3.09 3.96
C ALA A 37 3.88 -2.41 4.83
N MET A 38 3.74 -1.12 5.09
CA MET A 38 4.59 -0.37 6.01
C MET A 38 4.47 -0.87 7.46
N LEU A 39 3.26 -1.16 7.94
CA LEU A 39 3.04 -1.76 9.25
C LEU A 39 3.66 -3.17 9.33
N PHE A 40 3.52 -3.96 8.26
CA PHE A 40 4.14 -5.28 8.17
C PHE A 40 5.66 -5.17 8.27
N LEU A 41 6.26 -4.24 7.52
CA LEU A 41 7.70 -3.96 7.58
C LEU A 41 8.15 -3.52 8.98
N ALA A 42 7.37 -2.67 9.66
CA ALA A 42 7.66 -2.26 11.03
C ALA A 42 7.67 -3.45 12.01
N TYR A 43 6.70 -4.37 11.88
CA TYR A 43 6.61 -5.56 12.71
C TYR A 43 7.75 -6.54 12.44
N ILE A 44 8.08 -6.80 11.19
CA ILE A 44 9.22 -7.64 10.81
C ILE A 44 10.53 -7.03 11.31
N ALA A 45 10.72 -5.72 11.15
CA ALA A 45 11.90 -5.01 11.67
C ALA A 45 12.00 -5.15 13.20
N TYR A 46 10.89 -4.99 13.91
CA TYR A 46 10.82 -5.18 15.36
C TYR A 46 11.16 -6.62 15.79
N LEU A 47 10.55 -7.63 15.14
CA LEU A 47 10.77 -9.05 15.42
C LEU A 47 12.23 -9.47 15.17
N LEU A 48 12.82 -8.97 14.08
CA LEU A 48 14.22 -9.22 13.71
C LEU A 48 15.21 -8.34 14.47
N ASN A 49 14.73 -7.41 15.30
CA ASN A 49 15.56 -6.48 16.06
C ASN A 49 16.48 -5.62 15.15
N ARG A 50 16.02 -5.30 13.93
CA ARG A 50 16.73 -4.51 12.90
C ARG A 50 16.01 -3.18 12.65
N PHE A 51 16.72 -2.20 12.08
CA PHE A 51 16.16 -0.89 11.68
C PHE A 51 15.43 -0.15 12.81
N LYS A 52 15.90 -0.29 14.05
CA LYS A 52 15.20 0.25 15.23
C LYS A 52 14.97 1.75 15.15
N GLU A 53 15.90 2.48 14.55
CA GLU A 53 15.76 3.92 14.41
C GLU A 53 14.61 4.29 13.44
N VAL A 54 14.29 3.41 12.49
CA VAL A 54 13.31 3.65 11.42
C VAL A 54 11.90 3.16 11.79
N ILE A 55 11.78 2.19 12.69
CA ILE A 55 10.48 1.64 13.15
C ILE A 55 9.46 2.74 13.51
N PRO A 56 9.80 3.80 14.28
CA PRO A 56 8.87 4.88 14.58
C PRO A 56 8.22 5.51 13.34
N HIS A 57 9.02 5.73 12.30
CA HIS A 57 8.58 6.33 11.05
C HIS A 57 7.66 5.39 10.28
N MET A 58 8.04 4.10 10.20
CA MET A 58 7.21 3.07 9.56
C MET A 58 5.87 2.91 10.27
N LEU A 59 5.83 2.92 11.61
CA LEU A 59 4.58 2.82 12.37
C LEU A 59 3.67 4.02 12.12
N VAL A 60 4.19 5.24 12.20
CA VAL A 60 3.39 6.45 12.02
C VAL A 60 2.86 6.57 10.60
N VAL A 61 3.73 6.38 9.59
CA VAL A 61 3.31 6.41 8.18
C VAL A 61 2.33 5.28 7.88
N GLY A 62 2.67 4.06 8.29
CA GLY A 62 1.85 2.88 8.04
C GLY A 62 0.45 3.00 8.67
N LEU A 63 0.37 3.41 9.94
CA LEU A 63 -0.91 3.60 10.62
C LEU A 63 -1.74 4.71 9.96
N SER A 64 -1.10 5.82 9.57
CA SER A 64 -1.80 6.95 8.94
C SER A 64 -2.46 6.56 7.62
N LEU A 65 -1.72 5.85 6.75
CA LEU A 65 -2.24 5.39 5.45
C LEU A 65 -3.26 4.25 5.63
N PHE A 66 -3.05 3.36 6.61
CA PHE A 66 -3.96 2.24 6.86
C PHE A 66 -5.31 2.68 7.45
N LEU A 67 -5.33 3.75 8.25
CA LEU A 67 -6.59 4.28 8.82
C LEU A 67 -7.54 4.84 7.75
N VAL A 68 -7.01 5.37 6.64
CA VAL A 68 -7.80 5.95 5.55
C VAL A 68 -8.06 4.96 4.41
N ILE A 69 -7.55 3.73 4.51
CA ILE A 69 -7.57 2.75 3.43
C ILE A 69 -8.99 2.44 2.94
N LEU A 70 -10.00 2.39 3.82
CA LEU A 70 -11.38 2.07 3.44
C LEU A 70 -12.12 3.22 2.75
N LEU A 71 -11.58 4.44 2.78
CA LEU A 71 -12.26 5.58 2.14
C LEU A 71 -12.32 5.46 0.62
N GLY A 72 -11.32 4.83 -0.01
CA GLY A 72 -11.35 4.56 -1.45
C GLY A 72 -12.50 3.62 -1.85
N PRO A 73 -12.59 2.42 -1.26
CA PRO A 73 -13.73 1.52 -1.46
C PRO A 73 -15.07 2.17 -1.12
N LEU A 74 -15.15 2.97 -0.05
CA LEU A 74 -16.38 3.68 0.32
C LEU A 74 -16.79 4.71 -0.75
N ALA A 75 -15.83 5.41 -1.34
CA ALA A 75 -16.09 6.36 -2.44
C ALA A 75 -16.49 5.66 -3.74
N ASP A 76 -16.08 4.40 -3.93
CA ASP A 76 -16.45 3.58 -5.09
C ASP A 76 -17.85 2.94 -4.98
N LEU A 77 -18.39 2.82 -3.76
CA LEU A 77 -19.73 2.24 -3.56
C LEU A 77 -20.81 3.10 -4.22
N ARG A 78 -21.68 2.43 -5.00
CA ARG A 78 -22.88 3.08 -5.57
C ARG A 78 -23.92 3.50 -4.53
N ALA A 79 -23.90 2.87 -3.35
CA ALA A 79 -24.80 3.13 -2.24
C ALA A 79 -24.00 3.25 -0.93
N PRO A 80 -23.25 4.35 -0.74
CA PRO A 80 -22.35 4.52 0.40
C PRO A 80 -23.12 4.50 1.74
N ASP A 81 -24.38 4.94 1.75
CA ASP A 81 -25.25 4.91 2.94
C ASP A 81 -25.50 3.49 3.47
N ASN A 82 -25.31 2.47 2.64
CA ASN A 82 -25.45 1.06 3.02
C ASN A 82 -24.11 0.40 3.39
N ALA A 83 -22.99 1.13 3.37
CA ALA A 83 -21.66 0.56 3.61
C ALA A 83 -21.54 -0.11 4.99
N TRP A 84 -22.22 0.41 6.00
CA TRP A 84 -22.24 -0.17 7.35
C TRP A 84 -22.72 -1.64 7.36
N ARG A 85 -23.55 -2.05 6.38
CA ARG A 85 -24.03 -3.43 6.25
C ARG A 85 -22.88 -4.41 5.99
N MET A 86 -21.79 -3.97 5.37
CA MET A 86 -20.59 -4.79 5.21
C MET A 86 -19.98 -5.14 6.56
N MET A 87 -20.14 -4.29 7.59
CA MET A 87 -19.60 -4.54 8.93
C MET A 87 -20.56 -5.38 9.80
N VAL A 88 -21.86 -5.10 9.74
CA VAL A 88 -22.86 -5.73 10.62
C VAL A 88 -23.44 -7.04 10.06
N SER A 89 -23.44 -7.20 8.74
CA SER A 89 -23.94 -8.40 8.06
C SER A 89 -23.02 -8.79 6.90
N PRO A 90 -21.75 -9.11 7.19
CA PRO A 90 -20.76 -9.42 6.16
C PRO A 90 -21.12 -10.74 5.45
N ARG A 91 -21.30 -10.67 4.13
CA ARG A 91 -21.55 -11.83 3.27
C ARG A 91 -20.25 -12.55 2.93
N ILE A 92 -19.60 -13.15 3.93
CA ILE A 92 -18.32 -13.84 3.76
C ILE A 92 -18.52 -15.25 3.23
N LEU A 93 -19.51 -15.96 3.78
CA LEU A 93 -19.82 -17.32 3.38
C LEU A 93 -20.71 -17.32 2.13
N PRO A 94 -20.47 -18.26 1.20
CA PRO A 94 -21.29 -18.40 0.01
C PRO A 94 -22.74 -18.74 0.40
N THR A 95 -23.68 -18.15 -0.34
CA THR A 95 -25.12 -18.41 -0.21
C THR A 95 -25.71 -18.64 -1.59
N ASP A 96 -26.90 -19.23 -1.68
CA ASP A 96 -27.58 -19.44 -2.96
C ASP A 96 -27.79 -18.11 -3.72
N ALA A 97 -28.03 -17.02 -2.99
CA ALA A 97 -28.19 -15.69 -3.56
C ALA A 97 -26.86 -14.96 -3.88
N ASN A 98 -25.74 -15.40 -3.28
CA ASN A 98 -24.41 -14.81 -3.49
C ASN A 98 -23.38 -15.95 -3.47
N PRO A 99 -23.16 -16.65 -4.60
CA PRO A 99 -22.20 -17.73 -4.66
C PRO A 99 -20.77 -17.19 -4.55
N GLY A 100 -19.91 -17.92 -3.85
CA GLY A 100 -18.49 -17.59 -3.68
C GLY A 100 -18.16 -16.82 -2.39
N PHE A 101 -16.86 -16.67 -2.14
CA PHE A 101 -16.32 -15.96 -0.98
C PHE A 101 -16.09 -14.49 -1.31
N SER A 102 -16.70 -13.58 -0.54
CA SER A 102 -16.49 -12.13 -0.73
C SER A 102 -15.21 -11.67 -0.03
N VAL A 103 -14.15 -11.50 -0.82
CA VAL A 103 -12.86 -11.03 -0.31
C VAL A 103 -12.97 -9.61 0.24
N MET A 104 -13.76 -8.75 -0.40
CA MET A 104 -14.01 -7.38 0.06
C MET A 104 -14.70 -7.35 1.43
N ALA A 105 -15.73 -8.18 1.63
CA ALA A 105 -16.42 -8.27 2.92
C ALA A 105 -15.48 -8.81 4.00
N PHE A 106 -14.74 -9.89 3.73
CA PHE A 106 -13.77 -10.45 4.68
C PHE A 106 -12.71 -9.42 5.10
N GLN A 107 -12.15 -8.70 4.12
CA GLN A 107 -11.07 -7.75 4.37
C GLN A 107 -11.59 -6.52 5.11
N GLY A 108 -12.72 -5.95 4.67
CA GLY A 108 -13.32 -4.78 5.30
C GLY A 108 -13.91 -5.03 6.69
N SER A 109 -14.58 -6.17 6.91
CA SER A 109 -15.33 -6.42 8.15
C SER A 109 -14.56 -7.14 9.24
N ILE A 110 -13.59 -8.00 8.87
CA ILE A 110 -12.82 -8.79 9.83
C ILE A 110 -11.40 -8.28 9.94
N THR A 111 -10.66 -8.29 8.83
CA THR A 111 -9.21 -8.05 8.91
C THR A 111 -8.87 -6.58 9.17
N TRP A 112 -9.60 -5.63 8.57
CA TRP A 112 -9.33 -4.20 8.75
C TRP A 112 -9.51 -3.77 10.21
N PRO A 113 -10.62 -4.07 10.91
CA PRO A 113 -10.75 -3.73 12.33
C PRO A 113 -9.70 -4.42 13.19
N LEU A 114 -9.42 -5.71 12.93
CA LEU A 114 -8.47 -6.47 13.72
C LEU A 114 -7.05 -5.92 13.58
N VAL A 115 -6.58 -5.67 12.36
CA VAL A 115 -5.28 -5.06 12.10
C VAL A 115 -5.23 -3.64 12.67
N THR A 116 -6.30 -2.86 12.54
CA THR A 116 -6.36 -1.50 13.10
C THR A 116 -6.17 -1.54 14.62
N LEU A 117 -6.90 -2.40 15.32
CA LEU A 117 -6.79 -2.54 16.78
C LEU A 117 -5.40 -3.05 17.19
N ILE A 118 -4.86 -4.07 16.53
CA ILE A 118 -3.51 -4.57 16.80
C ILE A 118 -2.48 -3.47 16.57
N SER A 119 -2.62 -2.68 15.51
CA SER A 119 -1.64 -1.65 15.14
C SER A 119 -1.70 -0.43 16.04
N ILE A 120 -2.89 -0.02 16.47
CA ILE A 120 -3.06 1.00 17.50
C ILE A 120 -2.45 0.50 18.82
N ALA A 121 -2.78 -0.72 19.26
CA ALA A 121 -2.25 -1.29 20.49
C ALA A 121 -0.72 -1.41 20.45
N PHE A 122 -0.17 -1.94 19.36
CA PHE A 122 1.28 -2.05 19.17
C PHE A 122 1.94 -0.67 19.20
N THR A 123 1.40 0.30 18.46
CA THR A 123 1.96 1.67 18.38
C THR A 123 1.95 2.34 19.75
N LEU A 124 0.83 2.30 20.47
CA LEU A 124 0.72 2.89 21.81
C LEU A 124 1.67 2.22 22.81
N LEU A 125 1.76 0.89 22.81
CA LEU A 125 2.67 0.16 23.69
C LEU A 125 4.13 0.42 23.32
N TYR A 126 4.47 0.50 22.04
CA TYR A 126 5.82 0.77 21.55
C TYR A 126 6.31 2.16 21.98
N PHE A 127 5.45 3.18 21.86
CA PHE A 127 5.76 4.56 22.24
C PHE A 127 5.46 4.89 23.71
N SER A 128 4.91 3.96 24.50
CA SER A 128 4.46 4.21 25.87
C SER A 128 5.50 4.89 26.76
N TYR A 129 6.72 4.33 26.84
CA TYR A 129 7.80 4.91 27.63
C TYR A 129 8.35 6.22 27.06
N PRO A 130 8.67 6.32 25.75
CA PRO A 130 9.02 7.61 25.13
C PRO A 130 8.01 8.73 25.39
N LEU A 131 6.71 8.43 25.38
CA LEU A 131 5.65 9.39 25.70
C LEU A 131 5.68 9.80 27.18
N TYR A 132 5.97 8.87 28.11
CA TYR A 132 6.17 9.23 29.51
C TYR A 132 7.36 10.16 29.73
N VAL A 133 8.48 9.93 29.03
CA VAL A 133 9.65 10.83 29.07
C VAL A 133 9.26 12.22 28.57
N ARG A 134 8.55 12.31 27.44
CA ARG A 134 8.04 13.57 26.90
C ARG A 134 7.05 14.27 27.84
N TYR A 135 6.23 13.52 28.58
CA TYR A 135 5.37 14.06 29.65
C TYR A 135 6.20 14.71 30.75
N ARG A 136 7.29 14.07 31.20
CA ARG A 136 8.18 14.61 32.24
C ARG A 136 8.86 15.91 31.79
N GLU A 137 9.17 16.03 30.50
CA GLU A 137 9.79 17.22 29.92
C GLU A 137 8.80 18.37 29.70
N THR A 138 7.59 18.07 29.23
CA THR A 138 6.62 19.09 28.78
C THR A 138 5.51 19.40 29.78
N GLY A 139 5.24 18.50 30.72
CA GLY A 139 4.09 18.59 31.63
C GLY A 139 2.72 18.34 30.98
N ASN A 140 2.65 18.01 29.68
CA ASN A 140 1.38 17.88 28.96
C ASN A 140 0.63 16.58 29.34
N PRO A 141 -0.59 16.66 29.92
CA PRO A 141 -1.33 15.48 30.40
C PRO A 141 -1.70 14.48 29.30
N LEU A 142 -1.77 14.88 28.04
CA LEU A 142 -2.02 13.98 26.92
C LEU A 142 -0.98 12.86 26.85
N TYR A 143 0.30 13.20 26.99
CA TYR A 143 1.39 12.23 26.94
C TYR A 143 1.38 11.26 28.12
N ARG A 144 0.85 11.69 29.29
CA ARG A 144 0.63 10.80 30.44
C ARG A 144 -0.47 9.79 30.19
N ILE A 145 -1.56 10.19 29.50
CA ILE A 145 -2.64 9.27 29.14
C ILE A 145 -2.13 8.25 28.12
N LEU A 146 -1.44 8.73 27.08
CA LEU A 146 -0.92 7.88 26.00
C LEU A 146 0.24 6.99 26.44
N SER A 147 0.88 7.25 27.59
CA SER A 147 1.91 6.35 28.15
C SER A 147 1.32 5.09 28.78
N LEU A 148 0.00 4.97 28.88
CA LEU A 148 -0.71 3.80 29.41
C LEU A 148 -0.24 3.38 30.82
N GLY A 149 0.15 4.35 31.64
CA GLY A 149 0.63 4.12 33.01
C GLY A 149 2.07 3.58 33.10
N ILE A 150 2.78 3.44 31.98
CA ILE A 150 4.18 3.01 31.97
C ILE A 150 5.07 4.19 32.33
N SER A 151 5.74 4.09 33.47
CA SER A 151 6.57 5.17 34.05
C SER A 151 8.03 4.79 34.27
N SER A 152 8.41 3.52 34.07
CA SER A 152 9.76 3.04 34.32
C SER A 152 10.29 2.19 33.16
N GLU A 153 11.61 2.19 32.96
CA GLU A 153 12.26 1.34 31.96
C GLU A 153 12.02 -0.15 32.24
N LYS A 154 11.94 -0.55 33.52
CA LYS A 154 11.64 -1.93 33.91
C LYS A 154 10.25 -2.37 33.46
N SER A 155 9.25 -1.50 33.63
CA SER A 155 7.88 -1.74 33.16
C SER A 155 7.83 -1.79 31.62
N TYR A 156 8.60 -0.95 30.95
CA TYR A 156 8.70 -0.95 29.49
C TYR A 156 9.39 -2.21 28.95
N ALA A 157 10.46 -2.67 29.58
CA ALA A 157 11.15 -3.91 29.22
C ALA A 157 10.21 -5.13 29.32
N ALA A 158 9.26 -5.13 30.26
CA ALA A 158 8.26 -6.18 30.37
C ALA A 158 7.30 -6.25 29.16
N LEU A 159 7.16 -5.17 28.38
CA LEU A 159 6.35 -5.14 27.16
C LEU A 159 6.98 -5.87 25.96
N GLU A 160 8.25 -6.26 26.04
CA GLU A 160 8.94 -6.86 24.89
C GLU A 160 8.18 -8.09 24.37
N LYS A 161 7.75 -8.98 25.27
CA LYS A 161 7.00 -10.20 24.90
C LYS A 161 5.62 -9.86 24.30
N PRO A 162 4.74 -9.07 24.95
CA PRO A 162 3.49 -8.61 24.34
C PRO A 162 3.66 -7.98 22.96
N LEU A 163 4.64 -7.09 22.79
CA LEU A 163 4.91 -6.45 21.51
C LEU A 163 5.34 -7.46 20.44
N LYS A 164 6.18 -8.45 20.77
CA LYS A 164 6.54 -9.51 19.82
C LYS A 164 5.32 -10.36 19.40
N ILE A 165 4.42 -10.66 20.34
CA ILE A 165 3.18 -11.39 20.03
C ILE A 165 2.29 -10.56 19.10
N LEU A 166 2.06 -9.29 19.42
CA LEU A 166 1.28 -8.38 18.59
C LEU A 166 1.88 -8.22 17.19
N ALA A 167 3.20 -8.04 17.09
CA ALA A 167 3.91 -7.95 15.81
C ALA A 167 3.76 -9.24 15.00
N LEU A 168 3.89 -10.41 15.63
CA LEU A 168 3.77 -11.69 14.93
C LEU A 168 2.35 -11.92 14.40
N VAL A 169 1.35 -11.79 15.27
CA VAL A 169 -0.07 -11.96 14.91
C VAL A 169 -0.48 -10.92 13.86
N GLY A 170 -0.09 -9.66 14.07
CA GLY A 170 -0.34 -8.58 13.13
C GLY A 170 0.31 -8.85 11.77
N SER A 171 1.55 -9.35 11.73
CA SER A 171 2.25 -9.67 10.48
C SER A 171 1.52 -10.75 9.67
N ILE A 172 1.05 -11.82 10.33
CA ILE A 172 0.30 -12.90 9.66
C ILE A 172 -0.94 -12.35 8.96
N ILE A 173 -1.70 -11.49 9.64
CA ILE A 173 -2.92 -10.91 9.08
C ILE A 173 -2.58 -9.88 7.98
N LEU A 174 -1.56 -9.05 8.20
CA LEU A 174 -1.13 -8.03 7.23
C LEU A 174 -0.65 -8.61 5.90
N VAL A 175 -0.06 -9.81 5.88
CA VAL A 175 0.30 -10.49 4.63
C VAL A 175 -0.90 -10.63 3.69
N THR A 176 -2.11 -10.85 4.23
CA THR A 176 -3.32 -10.96 3.41
C THR A 176 -3.66 -9.65 2.71
N TRP A 177 -3.32 -8.49 3.29
CA TRP A 177 -3.51 -7.17 2.67
C TRP A 177 -2.55 -6.93 1.50
N LEU A 178 -1.36 -7.53 1.53
CA LEU A 178 -0.33 -7.33 0.49
C LEU A 178 -0.68 -7.96 -0.85
N VAL A 179 -1.54 -8.98 -0.82
CA VAL A 179 -2.05 -9.65 -2.03
C VAL A 179 -3.49 -9.28 -2.34
N TYR A 180 -4.20 -8.65 -1.39
CA TYR A 180 -5.64 -8.41 -1.47
C TYR A 180 -6.08 -7.64 -2.71
N PRO A 181 -5.47 -6.50 -3.10
CA PRO A 181 -5.97 -5.78 -4.27
C PRO A 181 -5.83 -6.60 -5.56
N ALA A 182 -4.76 -7.38 -5.69
CA ALA A 182 -4.61 -8.29 -6.83
C ALA A 182 -5.69 -9.38 -6.83
N THR A 183 -5.99 -10.00 -5.68
CA THR A 183 -7.05 -11.02 -5.61
C THR A 183 -8.43 -10.43 -5.90
N LEU A 184 -8.70 -9.20 -5.44
CA LEU A 184 -9.92 -8.47 -5.75
C LEU A 184 -10.07 -8.25 -7.26
N PHE A 185 -9.04 -7.74 -7.95
CA PHE A 185 -9.10 -7.52 -9.40
C PHE A 185 -9.31 -8.82 -10.18
N MET A 186 -8.61 -9.89 -9.80
CA MET A 186 -8.75 -11.19 -10.45
C MET A 186 -10.17 -11.78 -10.33
N GLN A 187 -10.98 -11.38 -9.34
CA GLN A 187 -12.36 -11.84 -9.18
C GLN A 187 -13.38 -11.14 -10.08
N THR A 188 -13.02 -10.05 -10.75
CA THR A 188 -13.99 -9.21 -11.48
C THR A 188 -14.16 -9.57 -12.96
N TYR A 189 -13.60 -10.71 -13.41
CA TYR A 189 -13.70 -11.21 -14.79
C TYR A 189 -13.23 -10.23 -15.88
N ASN A 190 -12.47 -9.19 -15.54
CA ASN A 190 -11.77 -8.38 -16.54
C ASN A 190 -10.70 -9.24 -17.23
N PHE A 191 -10.61 -9.13 -18.56
CA PHE A 191 -9.75 -9.97 -19.40
C PHE A 191 -8.27 -9.86 -19.01
N VAL A 192 -7.79 -8.66 -18.68
CA VAL A 192 -6.39 -8.45 -18.29
C VAL A 192 -6.12 -9.12 -16.95
N TRP A 193 -6.97 -8.85 -15.95
CA TRP A 193 -6.73 -9.29 -14.57
C TRP A 193 -6.82 -10.80 -14.41
N ILE A 194 -7.81 -11.45 -15.02
CA ILE A 194 -7.93 -12.91 -14.96
C ILE A 194 -6.77 -13.63 -15.66
N ASN A 195 -6.15 -12.97 -16.65
CA ASN A 195 -4.98 -13.48 -17.35
C ASN A 195 -3.64 -12.97 -16.77
N SER A 196 -3.67 -12.29 -15.61
CA SER A 196 -2.48 -11.78 -14.92
C SER A 196 -2.11 -12.67 -13.74
N MET A 197 -1.51 -13.83 -14.01
CA MET A 197 -1.15 -14.82 -12.98
C MET A 197 -0.16 -14.28 -11.94
N LEU A 198 0.71 -13.33 -12.32
CA LEU A 198 1.72 -12.75 -11.45
C LEU A 198 1.23 -11.48 -10.74
N LEU A 199 -0.03 -11.08 -10.90
CA LEU A 199 -0.57 -9.85 -10.31
C LEU A 199 -0.35 -9.77 -8.79
N PRO A 200 -0.54 -10.85 -8.00
CA PRO A 200 -0.24 -10.79 -6.56
C PRO A 200 1.23 -10.53 -6.25
N ILE A 201 2.15 -11.11 -7.03
CA ILE A 201 3.61 -10.95 -6.84
C ILE A 201 4.05 -9.56 -7.26
N ILE A 202 3.52 -9.04 -8.38
CA ILE A 202 3.73 -7.67 -8.85
C ILE A 202 3.26 -6.72 -7.74
N PHE A 203 2.04 -6.89 -7.25
CA PHE A 203 1.47 -6.01 -6.24
C PHE A 203 2.26 -6.02 -4.93
N PHE A 204 2.58 -7.21 -4.42
CA PHE A 204 3.38 -7.39 -3.22
C PHE A 204 4.74 -6.67 -3.34
N THR A 205 5.44 -6.87 -4.45
CA THR A 205 6.77 -6.30 -4.65
C THR A 205 6.74 -4.78 -4.77
N GLU A 206 5.72 -4.25 -5.46
CA GLU A 206 5.51 -2.82 -5.61
C GLU A 206 5.17 -2.13 -4.29
N TYR A 207 4.48 -2.82 -3.36
CA TYR A 207 4.28 -2.29 -2.01
C TYR A 207 5.59 -2.15 -1.23
N LEU A 208 6.46 -3.17 -1.28
CA LEU A 208 7.77 -3.08 -0.66
C LEU A 208 8.61 -1.95 -1.27
N LEU A 209 8.55 -1.80 -2.59
CA LEU A 209 9.30 -0.75 -3.30
C LEU A 209 8.82 0.66 -2.91
N ILE A 210 7.50 0.90 -2.96
CA ILE A 210 6.95 2.23 -2.67
C ILE A 210 7.16 2.60 -1.20
N ASP A 211 6.96 1.68 -0.27
CA ASP A 211 7.09 1.96 1.17
C ASP A 211 8.52 2.28 1.59
N ILE A 212 9.47 1.44 1.19
CA ILE A 212 10.88 1.69 1.52
C ILE A 212 11.35 2.99 0.85
N SER A 213 10.87 3.29 -0.36
CA SER A 213 11.16 4.55 -1.04
C SER A 213 10.59 5.76 -0.29
N ILE A 214 9.34 5.69 0.19
CA ILE A 214 8.73 6.75 1.01
C ILE A 214 9.54 6.98 2.30
N ILE A 215 9.95 5.91 2.98
CA ILE A 215 10.74 6.01 4.21
C ILE A 215 12.11 6.62 3.94
N VAL A 216 12.81 6.22 2.88
CA VAL A 216 14.10 6.83 2.51
C VAL A 216 13.93 8.32 2.26
N LEU A 217 12.91 8.73 1.50
CA LEU A 217 12.63 10.16 1.27
C LEU A 217 12.29 10.90 2.55
N LEU A 218 11.49 10.30 3.43
CA LEU A 218 11.14 10.89 4.72
C LEU A 218 12.37 11.13 5.60
N LEU A 219 13.30 10.17 5.66
CA LEU A 219 14.56 10.32 6.39
C LEU A 219 15.43 11.46 5.83
N TRP A 220 15.37 11.70 4.51
CA TRP A 220 16.03 12.85 3.89
C TRP A 220 15.34 14.18 4.25
N ILE A 221 14.01 14.23 4.21
CA ILE A 221 13.21 15.43 4.53
C ILE A 221 13.41 15.86 5.98
N ILE A 222 13.44 14.90 6.92
CA ILE A 222 13.65 15.17 8.36
C ILE A 222 15.11 15.57 8.65
N GLY A 223 16.01 15.38 7.68
CA GLY A 223 17.43 15.66 7.77
C GLY A 223 18.23 14.38 7.99
N ALA A 224 19.07 14.05 7.01
CA ALA A 224 20.00 12.93 7.08
C ALA A 224 21.14 13.21 8.08
N ALA A 225 20.83 13.24 9.37
CA ALA A 225 21.84 13.18 10.41
C ALA A 225 22.63 11.86 10.30
N LYS A 226 23.90 11.87 10.71
CA LYS A 226 24.78 10.67 10.75
C LYS A 226 24.11 9.36 11.20
N PRO A 227 23.20 9.31 12.21
CA PRO A 227 22.54 8.06 12.59
C PRO A 227 21.75 7.38 11.45
N TRP A 228 21.21 8.14 10.50
CA TRP A 228 20.30 7.61 9.47
C TRP A 228 21.02 7.05 8.25
N LEU A 229 22.30 7.39 8.04
CA LEU A 229 23.04 7.03 6.83
C LEU A 229 23.18 5.50 6.67
N ASN A 230 23.41 4.79 7.77
CA ASN A 230 23.50 3.33 7.76
C ASN A 230 22.15 2.67 7.46
N ALA A 231 21.06 3.23 8.00
CA ALA A 231 19.71 2.79 7.71
C ALA A 231 19.36 3.04 6.24
N ILE A 232 19.61 4.25 5.71
CA ILE A 232 19.38 4.61 4.30
C ILE A 232 20.13 3.67 3.35
N ARG A 233 21.39 3.34 3.64
CA ARG A 233 22.17 2.39 2.83
C ARG A 233 21.54 1.00 2.81
N SER A 234 21.14 0.50 3.97
CA SER A 234 20.50 -0.81 4.11
C SER A 234 19.13 -0.84 3.43
N LEU A 235 18.33 0.21 3.58
CA LEU A 235 17.03 0.39 2.91
C LEU A 235 17.20 0.50 1.39
N SER A 236 18.25 1.16 0.90
CA SER A 236 18.58 1.22 -0.53
C SER A 236 18.83 -0.18 -1.09
N THR A 237 19.48 -1.07 -0.35
CA THR A 237 19.63 -2.46 -0.80
C THR A 237 18.28 -3.16 -0.95
N ILE A 238 17.31 -2.86 -0.08
CA ILE A 238 15.94 -3.38 -0.20
C ILE A 238 15.23 -2.79 -1.43
N ILE A 239 15.39 -1.49 -1.72
CA ILE A 239 14.87 -0.86 -2.95
C ILE A 239 15.42 -1.57 -4.20
N ALA A 240 16.71 -1.90 -4.21
CA ALA A 240 17.33 -2.63 -5.31
C ALA A 240 16.68 -4.01 -5.49
N ILE A 241 16.55 -4.78 -4.41
CA ILE A 241 15.92 -6.12 -4.45
C ILE A 241 14.45 -6.03 -4.92
N ALA A 242 13.68 -5.09 -4.37
CA ALA A 242 12.28 -4.91 -4.76
C ALA A 242 12.16 -4.47 -6.24
N SER A 243 13.02 -3.57 -6.70
CA SER A 243 13.04 -3.14 -8.11
C SER A 243 13.38 -4.30 -9.05
N ALA A 244 14.40 -5.11 -8.72
CA ALA A 244 14.76 -6.29 -9.50
C ALA A 244 13.60 -7.30 -9.57
N SER A 245 12.96 -7.58 -8.43
CA SER A 245 11.79 -8.47 -8.37
C SER A 245 10.62 -7.93 -9.20
N ALA A 246 10.37 -6.61 -9.20
CA ALA A 246 9.30 -6.00 -9.98
C ALA A 246 9.57 -6.08 -11.48
N ILE A 247 10.82 -5.83 -11.90
CA ILE A 247 11.26 -6.00 -13.30
C ILE A 247 11.03 -7.44 -13.76
N VAL A 248 11.49 -8.42 -12.98
CA VAL A 248 11.34 -9.84 -13.30
C VAL A 248 9.87 -10.22 -13.38
N ALA A 249 9.06 -9.85 -12.39
CA ALA A 249 7.64 -10.17 -12.37
C ALA A 249 6.87 -9.57 -13.55
N LEU A 250 7.12 -8.31 -13.89
CA LEU A 250 6.48 -7.66 -15.05
C LEU A 250 6.94 -8.24 -16.38
N THR A 251 8.24 -8.47 -16.54
CA THR A 251 8.79 -9.06 -17.78
C THR A 251 8.22 -10.46 -17.99
N LEU A 252 8.19 -11.29 -16.94
CA LEU A 252 7.57 -12.61 -17.01
C LEU A 252 6.07 -12.53 -17.31
N GLN A 253 5.34 -11.58 -16.72
CA GLN A 253 3.91 -11.41 -16.98
C GLN A 253 3.65 -11.05 -18.44
N THR A 254 4.43 -10.14 -19.03
CA THR A 254 4.34 -9.83 -20.47
C THR A 254 4.73 -11.00 -21.36
N GLY A 255 5.73 -11.79 -20.95
CA GLY A 255 6.12 -13.03 -21.62
C GLY A 255 5.00 -14.07 -21.61
N ILE A 256 4.31 -14.24 -20.48
CA ILE A 256 3.14 -15.14 -20.37
C ILE A 256 2.02 -14.70 -21.32
N TRP A 257 1.73 -13.39 -21.41
CA TRP A 257 0.74 -12.89 -22.35
C TRP A 257 1.15 -13.15 -23.81
N PHE A 258 2.42 -12.95 -24.16
CA PHE A 258 2.93 -13.27 -25.49
C PHE A 258 2.86 -14.77 -25.81
N LEU A 259 3.25 -15.64 -24.89
CA LEU A 259 3.19 -17.08 -25.12
C LEU A 259 1.75 -17.60 -25.25
N LYS A 260 0.81 -17.03 -24.48
CA LYS A 260 -0.59 -17.48 -24.46
C LYS A 260 -1.43 -16.90 -25.60
N PHE A 261 -1.18 -15.65 -25.98
CA PHE A 261 -2.02 -14.91 -26.93
C PHE A 261 -1.28 -14.42 -28.17
N GLY A 262 0.04 -14.59 -28.26
CA GLY A 262 0.85 -14.15 -29.39
C GLY A 262 0.30 -14.67 -30.72
N GLY A 263 0.16 -13.77 -31.70
CA GLY A 263 -0.44 -14.08 -32.99
C GLY A 263 -1.98 -14.15 -33.00
N SER A 264 -2.66 -13.99 -31.87
CA SER A 264 -4.12 -13.89 -31.79
C SER A 264 -4.61 -12.43 -31.78
N PRO A 265 -5.87 -12.16 -32.17
CA PRO A 265 -6.47 -10.83 -32.07
C PRO A 265 -6.46 -10.25 -30.65
N TYR A 266 -6.55 -11.10 -29.63
CA TYR A 266 -6.54 -10.70 -28.21
C TYR A 266 -5.22 -10.08 -27.76
N TYR A 267 -4.11 -10.38 -28.45
CA TYR A 267 -2.80 -9.81 -28.10
C TYR A 267 -2.75 -8.30 -28.29
N SER A 268 -3.49 -7.78 -29.27
CA SER A 268 -3.58 -6.34 -29.55
C SER A 268 -4.16 -5.54 -28.37
N SER A 269 -4.95 -6.17 -27.51
CA SER A 269 -5.47 -5.53 -26.30
C SER A 269 -4.38 -5.38 -25.23
N PHE A 270 -3.44 -6.34 -25.13
CA PHE A 270 -2.32 -6.24 -24.19
C PHE A 270 -1.28 -5.20 -24.64
N THR A 271 -1.10 -4.98 -25.94
CA THR A 271 -0.13 -3.97 -26.43
C THR A 271 -0.48 -2.56 -26.00
N HIS A 272 -1.77 -2.27 -25.73
CA HIS A 272 -2.21 -1.02 -25.10
C HIS A 272 -1.53 -0.75 -23.76
N LEU A 273 -1.32 -1.79 -22.97
CA LEU A 273 -0.70 -1.71 -21.65
C LEU A 273 0.83 -1.66 -21.72
N TYR A 274 1.44 -2.05 -22.85
CA TYR A 274 2.89 -2.24 -22.94
C TYR A 274 3.67 -0.94 -22.84
N SER A 275 3.14 0.15 -23.40
CA SER A 275 3.78 1.46 -23.35
C SER A 275 4.10 1.87 -21.90
N LEU A 276 3.11 1.79 -21.01
CA LEU A 276 3.26 2.12 -19.60
C LEU A 276 4.07 1.06 -18.83
N ILE A 277 3.95 -0.23 -19.18
CA ILE A 277 4.82 -1.28 -18.59
C ILE A 277 6.29 -1.01 -18.91
N THR A 278 6.62 -0.66 -20.15
CA THR A 278 7.99 -0.34 -20.56
C THR A 278 8.53 0.85 -19.79
N ILE A 279 7.72 1.91 -19.63
CA ILE A 279 8.09 3.08 -18.83
C ILE A 279 8.33 2.69 -17.36
N ALA A 280 7.42 1.91 -16.76
CA ALA A 280 7.57 1.45 -15.38
C ALA A 280 8.82 0.59 -15.20
N VAL A 281 9.09 -0.36 -16.11
CA VAL A 281 10.29 -1.20 -16.08
C VAL A 281 11.55 -0.35 -16.21
N ALA A 282 11.58 0.66 -17.10
CA ALA A 282 12.70 1.57 -17.21
C ALA A 282 12.96 2.34 -15.91
N LEU A 283 11.90 2.82 -15.25
CA LEU A 283 11.99 3.48 -13.95
C LEU A 283 12.48 2.53 -12.85
N TYR A 284 12.05 1.26 -12.86
CA TYR A 284 12.56 0.26 -11.93
C TYR A 284 14.03 -0.08 -12.18
N ILE A 285 14.49 -0.09 -13.43
CA ILE A 285 15.92 -0.25 -13.75
C ILE A 285 16.73 0.92 -13.21
N ILE A 286 16.24 2.16 -13.39
CA ILE A 286 16.86 3.36 -12.83
C ILE A 286 16.91 3.26 -11.30
N ALA A 287 15.81 2.90 -10.64
CA ALA A 287 15.74 2.70 -9.20
C ALA A 287 16.74 1.64 -8.72
N LEU A 288 16.80 0.48 -9.40
CA LEU A 288 17.74 -0.60 -9.12
C LEU A 288 19.20 -0.11 -9.18
N VAL A 289 19.61 0.47 -10.31
CA VAL A 289 21.00 0.89 -10.54
C VAL A 289 21.41 1.96 -9.55
N LEU A 290 20.59 3.02 -9.38
CA LEU A 290 20.90 4.12 -8.48
C LEU A 290 20.92 3.67 -7.01
N SER A 291 20.06 2.71 -6.64
CA SER A 291 20.03 2.18 -5.29
C SER A 291 21.23 1.28 -4.96
N LEU A 292 21.79 0.58 -5.95
CA LEU A 292 23.07 -0.12 -5.78
C LEU A 292 24.24 0.87 -5.66
N LEU A 293 24.24 1.93 -6.49
CA LEU A 293 25.26 2.99 -6.44
C LEU A 293 25.19 3.83 -5.17
N SER A 294 24.02 3.92 -4.52
CA SER A 294 23.85 4.69 -3.28
C SER A 294 24.65 4.12 -2.10
N ASN A 295 25.07 2.86 -2.17
CA ASN A 295 26.02 2.27 -1.21
C ASN A 295 27.33 3.07 -1.14
N ARG A 296 27.76 3.65 -2.26
CA ARG A 296 28.93 4.53 -2.35
C ARG A 296 28.54 6.02 -2.30
N TYR A 297 27.45 6.38 -2.97
CA TYR A 297 26.98 7.77 -3.09
C TYR A 297 25.58 7.94 -2.51
N ILE A 298 25.48 8.07 -1.19
CA ILE A 298 24.21 8.05 -0.43
C ILE A 298 23.12 8.99 -1.00
N PRO A 299 23.42 10.23 -1.47
CA PRO A 299 22.41 11.10 -2.09
C PRO A 299 21.67 10.50 -3.29
N LEU A 300 22.25 9.54 -4.01
CA LEU A 300 21.57 8.86 -5.12
C LEU A 300 20.33 8.07 -4.67
N SER A 301 20.22 7.74 -3.37
CA SER A 301 19.04 7.11 -2.80
C SER A 301 17.76 7.95 -2.97
N ILE A 302 17.87 9.29 -3.01
CA ILE A 302 16.72 10.18 -3.25
C ILE A 302 16.13 9.90 -4.64
N ILE A 303 16.99 9.92 -5.66
CA ILE A 303 16.57 9.73 -7.06
C ILE A 303 16.09 8.29 -7.26
N ALA A 304 16.75 7.31 -6.64
CA ALA A 304 16.32 5.92 -6.67
C ALA A 304 14.90 5.75 -6.10
N SER A 305 14.61 6.38 -4.96
CA SER A 305 13.28 6.35 -4.33
C SER A 305 12.22 7.04 -5.18
N ILE A 306 12.52 8.20 -5.77
CA ILE A 306 11.58 8.89 -6.67
C ILE A 306 11.26 8.02 -7.90
N ALA A 307 12.28 7.43 -8.53
CA ALA A 307 12.11 6.54 -9.67
C ALA A 307 11.28 5.30 -9.30
N GLY A 308 11.53 4.69 -8.14
CA GLY A 308 10.76 3.57 -7.63
C GLY A 308 9.27 3.90 -7.42
N ILE A 309 8.98 5.02 -6.76
CA ILE A 309 7.60 5.49 -6.54
C ILE A 309 6.91 5.78 -7.87
N ALA A 310 7.58 6.51 -8.78
CA ALA A 310 7.03 6.84 -10.10
C ALA A 310 6.71 5.59 -10.92
N GLY A 311 7.60 4.58 -10.91
CA GLY A 311 7.36 3.31 -11.57
C GLY A 311 6.12 2.59 -11.03
N VAL A 312 5.96 2.55 -9.70
CA VAL A 312 4.79 1.94 -9.05
C VAL A 312 3.51 2.68 -9.43
N ILE A 313 3.50 4.01 -9.36
CA ILE A 313 2.35 4.85 -9.74
C ILE A 313 1.94 4.57 -11.19
N ILE A 314 2.89 4.58 -12.12
CA ILE A 314 2.62 4.34 -13.54
C ILE A 314 2.09 2.94 -13.78
N ASN A 315 2.71 1.92 -13.16
CA ASN A 315 2.28 0.56 -13.37
C ASN A 315 0.91 0.27 -12.72
N ARG A 316 0.66 0.80 -11.52
CA ARG A 316 -0.66 0.72 -10.86
C ARG A 316 -1.73 1.42 -11.68
N TRP A 317 -1.46 2.59 -12.21
CA TRP A 317 -2.39 3.29 -13.09
C TRP A 317 -2.71 2.45 -14.33
N ASN A 318 -1.68 1.82 -14.89
CA ASN A 318 -1.83 0.96 -16.06
C ASN A 318 -2.69 -0.28 -15.75
N PHE A 319 -2.35 -1.02 -14.71
CA PHE A 319 -3.06 -2.24 -14.33
C PHE A 319 -4.43 -1.99 -13.73
N ILE A 320 -4.74 -0.80 -13.19
CA ILE A 320 -6.04 -0.56 -12.54
C ILE A 320 -6.96 0.28 -13.42
N VAL A 321 -6.44 1.35 -14.01
CA VAL A 321 -7.25 2.30 -14.79
C VAL A 321 -7.23 1.92 -16.26
N LYS A 322 -6.05 1.80 -16.88
CA LYS A 322 -5.95 1.48 -18.31
C LYS A 322 -6.42 0.06 -18.65
N ALA A 323 -6.26 -0.90 -17.75
CA ALA A 323 -6.77 -2.26 -17.93
C ALA A 323 -8.31 -2.32 -18.07
N GLN A 324 -9.04 -1.31 -17.56
CA GLN A 324 -10.50 -1.24 -17.70
C GLN A 324 -10.96 -0.73 -19.07
N GLU A 325 -10.06 -0.12 -19.85
CA GLU A 325 -10.33 0.25 -21.24
C GLU A 325 -10.37 -1.00 -22.15
N ILE A 326 -9.91 -2.15 -21.66
CA ILE A 326 -9.97 -3.42 -22.35
C ILE A 326 -11.26 -4.15 -21.91
N PRO A 327 -12.19 -4.44 -22.84
CA PRO A 327 -13.47 -5.06 -22.50
C PRO A 327 -13.26 -6.50 -21.99
N ARG A 328 -14.31 -7.07 -21.37
CA ARG A 328 -14.28 -8.45 -20.85
C ARG A 328 -14.01 -9.50 -21.92
N THR A 329 -14.39 -9.21 -23.17
CA THR A 329 -14.09 -10.04 -24.34
C THR A 329 -12.61 -10.04 -24.71
N GLY A 330 -11.84 -9.04 -24.25
CA GLY A 330 -10.45 -8.85 -24.62
C GLY A 330 -10.27 -8.42 -26.08
N LEU A 331 -11.33 -8.00 -26.77
CA LEU A 331 -11.28 -7.56 -28.16
C LEU A 331 -11.32 -6.03 -28.24
N GLY A 332 -10.18 -5.43 -28.58
CA GLY A 332 -10.05 -3.99 -28.78
C GLY A 332 -9.87 -3.19 -27.49
N VAL A 333 -9.92 -1.87 -27.64
CA VAL A 333 -9.75 -0.90 -26.55
C VAL A 333 -10.84 0.16 -26.71
N VAL A 334 -11.50 0.49 -25.61
CA VAL A 334 -12.48 1.57 -25.52
C VAL A 334 -12.03 2.53 -24.43
N GLU A 335 -11.63 3.72 -24.86
CA GLU A 335 -11.22 4.76 -23.92
C GLU A 335 -12.39 5.16 -23.04
N VAL A 336 -12.13 5.19 -21.72
CA VAL A 336 -13.11 5.63 -20.74
C VAL A 336 -12.69 7.01 -20.25
N PRO A 337 -13.45 8.08 -20.56
CA PRO A 337 -13.13 9.40 -20.05
C PRO A 337 -13.28 9.44 -18.53
N ILE A 338 -12.26 9.93 -17.85
CA ILE A 338 -12.26 10.06 -16.39
C ILE A 338 -12.82 11.44 -16.01
N PRO A 339 -13.94 11.52 -15.28
CA PRO A 339 -14.48 12.80 -14.83
C PRO A 339 -13.48 13.56 -13.93
N PRO A 340 -13.42 14.91 -14.01
CA PRO A 340 -12.53 15.72 -13.17
C PRO A 340 -12.68 15.46 -11.66
N ILE A 341 -13.90 15.12 -11.21
CA ILE A 341 -14.19 14.82 -9.80
C ILE A 341 -13.43 13.59 -9.28
N GLU A 342 -13.15 12.60 -10.14
CA GLU A 342 -12.37 11.41 -9.76
C GLU A 342 -10.94 11.77 -9.37
N TYR A 343 -10.30 12.68 -10.11
CA TYR A 343 -8.97 13.17 -9.78
C TYR A 343 -8.97 13.91 -8.44
N ALA A 344 -10.00 14.72 -8.18
CA ALA A 344 -10.14 15.41 -6.90
C ALA A 344 -10.30 14.43 -5.73
N MET A 345 -11.06 13.33 -5.91
CA MET A 345 -11.21 12.28 -4.89
C MET A 345 -9.88 11.54 -4.63
N ILE A 346 -9.14 11.19 -5.68
CA ILE A 346 -7.80 10.59 -5.57
C ILE A 346 -6.88 11.50 -4.75
N ILE A 347 -6.80 12.79 -5.10
CA ILE A 347 -5.97 13.77 -4.40
C ILE A 347 -6.42 13.95 -2.95
N GLY A 348 -7.73 13.99 -2.71
CA GLY A 348 -8.32 14.11 -1.38
C GLY A 348 -7.90 12.97 -0.45
N LEU A 349 -7.92 11.72 -0.94
CA LEU A 349 -7.47 10.55 -0.18
C LEU A 349 -6.00 10.63 0.21
N PHE A 350 -5.12 10.96 -0.75
CA PHE A 350 -3.70 11.16 -0.46
C PHE A 350 -3.47 12.29 0.55
N SER A 351 -4.19 13.40 0.39
CA SER A 351 -4.08 14.58 1.26
C SER A 351 -4.49 14.25 2.69
N LEU A 352 -5.54 13.46 2.88
CA LEU A 352 -5.96 13.02 4.21
C LEU A 352 -4.94 12.07 4.85
N GLY A 353 -4.35 11.15 4.07
CA GLY A 353 -3.25 10.30 4.53
C GLY A 353 -2.06 11.13 5.01
N ILE A 354 -1.63 12.13 4.22
CA ILE A 354 -0.54 13.06 4.59
C ILE A 354 -0.91 13.87 5.83
N PHE A 355 -2.15 14.37 5.91
CA PHE A 355 -2.64 15.09 7.09
C PHE A 355 -2.52 14.24 8.36
N LEU A 356 -2.93 12.96 8.32
CA LEU A 356 -2.78 12.06 9.45
C LEU A 356 -1.31 11.79 9.79
N ILE A 357 -0.43 11.66 8.79
CA ILE A 357 1.02 11.53 9.03
C ILE A 357 1.50 12.74 9.84
N ILE A 358 1.19 13.96 9.43
CA ILE A 358 1.59 15.19 10.13
C ILE A 358 1.06 15.20 11.57
N VAL A 359 -0.23 14.90 11.76
CA VAL A 359 -0.86 14.86 13.08
C VAL A 359 -0.18 13.82 13.98
N LEU A 360 -0.04 12.58 13.51
CA LEU A 360 0.55 11.51 14.31
C LEU A 360 2.05 11.71 14.56
N SER A 361 2.80 12.27 13.60
CA SER A 361 4.20 12.66 13.78
C SER A 361 4.38 13.76 14.84
N SER A 362 3.39 14.62 15.06
CA SER A 362 3.45 15.63 16.13
C SER A 362 3.26 15.01 17.53
N ILE A 363 2.45 13.94 17.60
CA ILE A 363 2.10 13.24 18.84
C ILE A 363 3.21 12.28 19.25
N PHE A 364 3.64 11.40 18.33
CA PHE A 364 4.60 10.33 18.62
C PHE A 364 6.06 10.79 18.43
N PRO A 365 6.96 10.47 19.37
CA PRO A 365 8.36 10.86 19.26
C PRO A 365 9.08 9.99 18.20
N LEU A 366 9.34 10.57 17.03
CA LEU A 366 10.00 9.88 15.90
C LEU A 366 11.51 9.67 16.09
N SER A 367 12.16 10.52 16.88
CA SER A 367 13.55 10.33 17.30
C SER A 367 13.57 9.52 18.60
N ILE A 368 14.05 8.27 18.54
CA ILE A 368 14.31 7.51 19.77
C ILE A 368 15.61 8.05 20.39
N GLY A 369 15.49 9.15 21.13
CA GLY A 369 16.54 9.69 22.00
C GLY A 369 16.77 8.87 23.27
N VAL A 370 16.27 7.64 23.35
CA VAL A 370 16.62 6.73 24.44
C VAL A 370 17.98 6.15 24.10
N LYS A 371 19.04 6.81 24.57
CA LYS A 371 20.30 6.13 24.87
C LYS A 371 19.96 4.96 25.77
N ARG A 372 19.69 3.78 25.20
CA ARG A 372 19.80 2.54 25.97
C ARG A 372 21.24 2.54 26.45
N GLY A 373 21.41 2.69 27.76
CA GLY A 373 22.72 2.71 28.38
C GLY A 373 23.56 1.59 27.80
N GLU A 374 24.63 1.98 27.13
CA GLU A 374 25.85 1.18 27.10
C GLU A 374 26.24 1.02 28.57
N GLY A 375 25.74 -0.05 29.18
CA GLY A 375 26.32 -0.58 30.41
C GLY A 375 27.72 -1.12 30.07
N PRO A 376 28.67 -1.00 31.01
CA PRO A 376 30.10 -1.21 30.79
C PRO A 376 30.47 -2.57 30.18
#